data_AF-A0A9D5GK44-F1
#
_entry.id   AF-A0A9D5GK44-F1
#
_cell.length_a   1.000
_cell.length_b   1.000
_cell.length_c   1.000
_cell.angle_alpha   90.00
_cell.angle_beta   90.00
_cell.angle_gamma   90.00
#
_symmetry.space_group_name_H-M   'P 1'
#
loop_
_entity.id
_entity.type
_entity.pdbx_description
1 polymer ?
#
loop_
_entity_poly.entity_id
_entity_poly.type
_entity_poly.pdbx_seq_one_letter_code
_entity_poly.pdbx_strand_id
1 'polypeptide(L)'
;MMIATARSMLWLLATDTSRLRKCLVGARAGRTRRALPGAAAATGVRIIAQCIIPCGVRAIVEATCRGHVRNFARRFFAMTAAAVREPVFWRAGLRIEPIAPAEIGVYRSYLQRSESASTEVPLKTSTGKLGRRTAVRRAHALLQLVDRANAAEIGHDETSSYARRYTMDHDPPADDRAAFARLCAAIFANGIGFNAVRNHREALDAAFDLFDPTRVARYDDARIDAILRQPIICDRAKVAACVENARRWLACAADEGTYLGRVARCAAQDDAAVGWPALVELLRSDFVRVAEMTARQVLKRWGFFTALSHPGGKRCLERLGLMAPQAPAPAAQQFIGAIAGAGGRDPYALEASFVLFSTIGPCRTRPLCLRCPLAERCPAAQLEAAPPRPAASSTAAKSA
;
A
#
# COMPACT_ATOMS: atom_id res chain seq x y z
N MET A 1 50.85 -15.71 -4.30
CA MET A 1 49.62 -16.06 -3.57
C MET A 1 48.85 -14.77 -3.29
N MET A 2 48.01 -14.31 -4.24
CA MET A 2 47.18 -13.12 -4.04
C MET A 2 45.93 -13.52 -3.27
N ILE A 3 45.79 -13.05 -2.03
CA ILE A 3 44.58 -13.20 -1.22
C ILE A 3 43.51 -12.37 -1.92
N ALA A 4 42.52 -13.03 -2.52
CA ALA A 4 41.33 -12.35 -3.03
C ALA A 4 40.63 -11.65 -1.85
N THR A 5 40.74 -10.32 -1.78
CA THR A 5 40.01 -9.51 -0.81
C THR A 5 38.52 -9.75 -1.01
N ALA A 6 37.89 -10.42 -0.04
CA ALA A 6 36.46 -10.72 -0.07
C ALA A 6 35.67 -9.42 -0.30
N ARG A 7 34.93 -9.37 -1.42
CA ARG A 7 34.22 -8.16 -1.85
C ARG A 7 33.07 -7.88 -0.86
N SER A 8 33.18 -6.78 -0.11
CA SER A 8 32.14 -6.34 0.81
C SER A 8 30.83 -6.01 0.08
N MET A 9 29.69 -6.40 0.65
CA MET A 9 28.36 -6.15 0.10
C MET A 9 27.52 -5.30 1.05
N LEU A 10 26.55 -4.56 0.50
CA LEU A 10 25.57 -3.81 1.29
C LEU A 10 24.36 -4.69 1.60
N TRP A 11 23.85 -4.54 2.82
CA TRP A 11 22.72 -5.30 3.34
C TRP A 11 21.75 -4.38 4.06
N LEU A 12 20.46 -4.60 3.85
CA LEU A 12 19.41 -4.12 4.74
C LEU A 12 19.31 -5.11 5.89
N LEU A 13 19.45 -4.62 7.11
CA LEU A 13 19.03 -5.29 8.32
C LEU A 13 17.74 -4.62 8.81
N ALA A 14 16.69 -5.43 8.94
CA ALA A 14 15.44 -4.98 9.50
C ALA A 14 14.97 -5.98 10.56
N THR A 15 14.72 -5.45 11.75
CA THR A 15 14.29 -6.24 12.90
C THR A 15 12.97 -5.69 13.43
N ASP A 16 11.96 -6.54 13.49
CA ASP A 16 10.67 -6.21 14.12
C ASP A 16 10.39 -7.20 15.24
N THR A 17 10.04 -6.66 16.39
CA THR A 17 9.52 -7.49 17.48
C THR A 17 8.18 -6.91 17.92
N SER A 18 7.15 -7.77 17.90
CA SER A 18 5.83 -7.44 18.43
C SER A 18 5.85 -7.17 19.94
N ARG A 19 6.92 -7.62 20.64
CA ARG A 19 7.11 -7.50 22.10
C ARG A 19 7.80 -6.20 22.55
N LEU A 20 8.57 -5.52 21.70
CA LEU A 20 9.26 -4.26 22.07
C LEU A 20 8.41 -2.99 21.88
N ARG A 21 7.13 -3.11 21.53
CA ARG A 21 6.21 -2.02 21.15
C ARG A 21 6.16 -0.83 22.13
N LYS A 22 6.64 -0.99 23.38
CA LYS A 22 6.73 0.07 24.41
C LYS A 22 8.16 0.35 24.92
N CYS A 23 9.19 -0.32 24.41
CA CYS A 23 10.50 -0.39 25.07
C CYS A 23 11.58 0.53 24.47
N LEU A 24 11.47 0.93 23.19
CA LEU A 24 12.50 1.70 22.48
C LEU A 24 12.08 3.14 22.17
N VAL A 25 11.61 3.86 23.20
CA VAL A 25 11.25 5.28 23.12
C VAL A 25 12.04 6.10 24.13
N GLY A 26 12.18 7.41 23.88
CA GLY A 26 12.86 8.35 24.78
C GLY A 26 14.28 7.91 25.19
N ALA A 27 14.59 7.95 26.49
CA ALA A 27 15.90 7.58 27.03
C ALA A 27 16.33 6.14 26.70
N ARG A 28 15.37 5.22 26.52
CA ARG A 28 15.65 3.81 26.17
C ARG A 28 16.12 3.69 24.72
N ALA A 29 15.51 4.43 23.79
CA ALA A 29 15.98 4.51 22.40
C ALA A 29 17.44 5.01 22.34
N GLY A 30 17.79 6.02 23.15
CA GLY A 30 19.15 6.54 23.25
C GLY A 30 20.17 5.51 23.78
N ARG A 31 19.80 4.67 24.75
CA ARG A 31 20.66 3.58 25.24
C ARG A 31 20.87 2.50 24.18
N THR A 32 19.82 2.12 23.47
CA THR A 32 19.89 1.16 22.36
C THR A 32 20.75 1.68 21.21
N ARG A 33 20.69 2.98 20.90
CA ARG A 33 21.54 3.63 19.88
C ARG A 33 23.03 3.48 20.19
N ARG A 34 23.40 3.53 21.47
CA ARG A 34 24.78 3.36 21.93
C ARG A 34 25.28 1.90 21.88
N ALA A 35 24.39 0.92 21.77
CA ALA A 35 24.78 -0.49 21.63
C ALA A 35 25.20 -0.88 20.20
N LEU A 36 24.76 -0.11 19.18
CA LEU A 36 25.00 -0.41 17.76
C LEU A 36 26.49 -0.40 17.38
N PRO A 37 27.30 0.62 17.75
CA PRO A 37 28.73 0.62 17.43
C PRO A 37 29.50 -0.56 18.04
N GLY A 38 29.18 -0.93 19.28
CA GLY A 38 29.83 -2.06 19.95
C GLY A 38 29.51 -3.41 19.30
N ALA A 39 28.28 -3.59 18.83
CA ALA A 39 27.89 -4.79 18.08
C ALA A 39 28.57 -4.86 16.71
N ALA A 40 28.69 -3.71 16.02
CA ALA A 40 29.37 -3.59 14.73
C ALA A 40 30.86 -3.94 14.84
N ALA A 41 31.55 -3.36 15.82
CA ALA A 41 32.96 -3.64 16.09
C ALA A 41 33.22 -5.12 16.40
N ALA A 42 32.36 -5.74 17.22
CA ALA A 42 32.51 -7.15 17.61
C ALA A 42 32.27 -8.16 16.47
N THR A 43 31.73 -7.73 15.32
CA THR A 43 31.30 -8.62 14.24
C THR A 43 31.90 -8.27 12.87
N GLY A 44 32.76 -7.25 12.80
CA GLY A 44 33.38 -6.81 11.55
C GLY A 44 32.39 -6.24 10.54
N VAL A 45 31.26 -5.68 11.02
CA VAL A 45 30.19 -5.11 10.20
C VAL A 45 30.28 -3.58 10.27
N ARG A 46 30.24 -2.89 9.12
CA ARG A 46 30.25 -1.42 9.07
C ARG A 46 28.83 -0.90 8.90
N ILE A 47 28.39 -0.01 9.79
CA ILE A 47 27.07 0.61 9.70
C ILE A 47 27.14 1.82 8.76
N ILE A 48 26.28 1.86 7.74
CA ILE A 48 26.20 2.94 6.75
C ILE A 48 25.12 3.95 7.11
N ALA A 49 23.96 3.47 7.55
CA ALA A 49 22.84 4.27 8.02
C ALA A 49 21.99 3.43 8.97
N GLN A 50 21.31 4.06 9.92
CA GLN A 50 20.42 3.34 10.83
C GLN A 50 19.31 4.24 11.36
N CYS A 51 18.19 3.64 11.74
CA CYS A 51 17.18 4.28 12.58
C CYS A 51 16.68 3.29 13.63
N ILE A 52 16.31 3.82 14.80
CA ILE A 52 15.66 3.04 15.86
C ILE A 52 14.18 3.37 15.78
N ILE A 53 13.37 2.34 15.62
CA ILE A 53 11.92 2.44 15.64
C ILE A 53 11.39 1.79 16.93
N PRO A 54 10.17 2.13 17.37
CA PRO A 54 9.62 1.57 18.61
C PRO A 54 9.61 0.03 18.67
N CYS A 55 9.57 -0.66 17.52
CA CYS A 55 9.56 -2.12 17.44
C CYS A 55 10.91 -2.78 17.10
N GLY A 56 12.00 -2.01 16.91
CA GLY A 56 13.32 -2.58 16.59
C GLY A 56 14.31 -1.61 15.95
N VAL A 57 15.23 -2.15 15.16
CA VAL A 57 16.25 -1.41 14.42
C VAL A 57 16.14 -1.69 12.94
N ARG A 58 16.32 -0.63 12.14
CA ARG A 58 16.60 -0.70 10.71
C ARG A 58 17.99 -0.16 10.45
N ALA A 59 18.81 -0.88 9.71
CA ALA A 59 20.16 -0.45 9.39
C ALA A 59 20.57 -0.88 7.97
N ILE A 60 21.28 -0.02 7.29
CA ILE A 60 22.07 -0.36 6.11
C ILE A 60 23.47 -0.66 6.63
N VAL A 61 23.95 -1.87 6.36
CA VAL A 61 25.27 -2.32 6.82
C VAL A 61 26.08 -2.88 5.67
N GLU A 62 27.39 -2.75 5.76
CA GLU A 62 28.34 -3.39 4.86
C GLU A 62 28.97 -4.59 5.57
N ALA A 63 28.92 -5.73 4.89
CA ALA A 63 29.44 -7.00 5.39
C ALA A 63 29.81 -7.94 4.24
N THR A 64 30.77 -8.82 4.46
CA THR A 64 31.21 -9.81 3.47
C THR A 64 30.18 -10.92 3.21
N CYS A 65 29.33 -11.23 4.20
CA CYS A 65 28.28 -12.24 4.04
C CYS A 65 27.09 -12.01 4.96
N ARG A 66 25.94 -12.61 4.60
CA ARG A 66 24.70 -12.63 5.41
C ARG A 66 24.93 -13.13 6.84
N GLY A 67 25.88 -14.06 7.04
CA GLY A 67 26.23 -14.62 8.33
C GLY A 67 26.75 -13.58 9.32
N HIS A 68 27.62 -12.67 8.87
CA HIS A 68 28.12 -11.56 9.68
C HIS A 68 27.00 -10.59 10.08
N VAL A 69 26.08 -10.27 9.16
CA VAL A 69 24.90 -9.43 9.47
C VAL A 69 23.99 -10.09 10.51
N ARG A 70 23.81 -11.42 10.43
CA ARG A 70 23.03 -12.17 11.44
C ARG A 70 23.71 -12.15 12.80
N ASN A 71 25.03 -12.31 12.86
CA ASN A 71 25.79 -12.26 14.11
C ASN A 71 25.77 -10.84 14.71
N PHE A 72 25.89 -9.80 13.88
CA PHE A 72 25.72 -8.41 14.27
C PHE A 72 24.35 -8.19 14.93
N ALA A 73 23.26 -8.64 14.31
CA ALA A 73 21.92 -8.53 14.88
C ALA A 73 21.83 -9.23 16.25
N ARG A 74 22.31 -10.47 16.37
CA ARG A 74 22.32 -11.21 17.65
C ARG A 74 23.10 -10.47 18.74
N ARG A 75 24.28 -9.93 18.41
CA ARG A 75 25.12 -9.20 19.36
C ARG A 75 24.49 -7.89 19.79
N PHE A 76 23.94 -7.14 18.84
CA PHE A 76 23.18 -5.92 19.09
C PHE A 76 22.02 -6.17 20.08
N PHE A 77 21.26 -7.25 19.90
CA PHE A 77 20.17 -7.58 20.81
C PHE A 77 20.64 -7.95 22.22
N ALA A 78 21.69 -8.75 22.34
CA ALA A 78 22.27 -9.10 23.64
C ALA A 78 22.73 -7.83 24.40
N MET A 79 23.39 -6.91 23.70
CA MET A 79 23.85 -5.64 24.28
C MET A 79 22.67 -4.71 24.63
N THR A 80 21.62 -4.70 23.81
CA THR A 80 20.41 -3.92 24.07
C THR A 80 19.65 -4.43 25.30
N ALA A 81 19.51 -5.75 25.45
CA ALA A 81 18.90 -6.36 26.63
C ALA A 81 19.65 -5.97 27.91
N ALA A 82 20.99 -6.04 27.88
CA ALA A 82 21.83 -5.60 28.99
C ALA A 82 21.67 -4.10 29.29
N ALA A 83 21.57 -3.25 28.25
CA ALA A 83 21.47 -1.80 28.39
C ALA A 83 20.10 -1.31 28.92
N VAL A 84 19.02 -2.04 28.64
CA VAL A 84 17.64 -1.65 29.01
C VAL A 84 17.21 -2.30 30.35
N ARG A 85 17.97 -3.26 30.88
CA ARG A 85 17.70 -3.97 32.17
C ARG A 85 16.32 -4.66 32.21
N GLU A 86 15.80 -5.08 31.06
CA GLU A 86 14.57 -5.86 30.94
C GLU A 86 14.85 -7.12 30.09
N PRO A 87 14.23 -8.28 30.38
CA PRO A 87 14.41 -9.48 29.58
C PRO A 87 13.78 -9.30 28.19
N VAL A 88 14.62 -9.05 27.20
CA VAL A 88 14.21 -8.96 25.79
C VAL A 88 14.16 -10.36 25.19
N PHE A 89 12.97 -10.98 25.19
CA PHE A 89 12.76 -12.27 24.53
C PHE A 89 12.59 -12.10 23.02
N TRP A 90 13.62 -12.47 22.27
CA TRP A 90 13.66 -12.35 20.82
C TRP A 90 13.11 -13.61 20.13
N ARG A 91 12.00 -13.45 19.41
CA ARG A 91 11.52 -14.38 18.36
C ARG A 91 11.16 -13.50 17.17
N ALA A 92 12.03 -13.41 16.17
CA ALA A 92 11.93 -12.35 15.17
C ALA A 92 11.61 -12.84 13.77
N GLY A 93 10.83 -12.03 13.06
CA GLY A 93 11.10 -11.77 11.66
C GLY A 93 12.41 -10.98 11.58
N LEU A 94 13.53 -11.69 11.39
CA LEU A 94 14.82 -11.09 11.06
C LEU A 94 14.91 -11.04 9.54
N ARG A 95 14.76 -9.83 8.99
CA ARG A 95 14.89 -9.62 7.56
C ARG A 95 16.30 -9.09 7.27
N ILE A 96 17.02 -9.86 6.47
CA ILE A 96 18.33 -9.48 5.94
C ILE A 96 18.22 -9.59 4.43
N GLU A 97 18.51 -8.52 3.71
CA GLU A 97 18.43 -8.49 2.24
C GLU A 97 19.66 -7.82 1.67
N PRO A 98 20.26 -8.34 0.58
CA PRO A 98 21.30 -7.62 -0.12
C PRO A 98 20.72 -6.35 -0.77
N ILE A 99 21.50 -5.28 -0.81
CA ILE A 99 21.15 -4.02 -1.46
C ILE A 99 22.15 -3.77 -2.58
N ALA A 100 21.68 -3.44 -3.79
CA ALA A 100 22.59 -2.99 -4.84
C ALA A 100 23.10 -1.57 -4.53
N PRO A 101 24.38 -1.23 -4.78
CA PRO A 101 24.91 0.11 -4.48
C PRO A 101 24.08 1.28 -5.04
N ALA A 102 23.46 1.10 -6.22
CA ALA A 102 22.58 2.10 -6.84
C ALA A 102 21.30 2.39 -6.02
N GLU A 103 20.83 1.44 -5.21
CA GLU A 103 19.58 1.53 -4.46
C GLU A 103 19.75 2.19 -3.08
N ILE A 104 20.98 2.52 -2.69
CA ILE A 104 21.28 3.04 -1.35
C ILE A 104 20.49 4.31 -1.00
N GLY A 105 20.23 5.17 -1.99
CA GLY A 105 19.41 6.37 -1.82
C GLY A 105 17.97 6.04 -1.41
N VAL A 106 17.37 5.03 -2.06
CA VAL A 106 16.01 4.57 -1.77
C VAL A 106 15.90 4.04 -0.34
N TYR A 107 16.89 3.26 0.10
CA TYR A 107 16.92 2.72 1.45
C TYR A 107 17.24 3.78 2.51
N ARG A 108 18.05 4.80 2.21
CA ARG A 108 18.23 5.95 3.11
C ARG A 108 16.92 6.73 3.30
N SER A 109 16.19 7.00 2.22
CA SER A 109 14.87 7.62 2.31
C SER A 109 13.86 6.73 3.05
N TYR A 110 13.98 5.40 2.92
CA TYR A 110 13.19 4.46 3.70
C TYR A 110 13.47 4.58 5.21
N LEU A 111 14.74 4.57 5.63
CA LEU A 111 15.14 4.76 7.03
C LEU A 111 14.65 6.11 7.59
N GLN A 112 14.78 7.19 6.82
CA GLN A 112 14.28 8.51 7.20
C GLN A 112 12.76 8.51 7.42
N ARG A 113 11.99 7.90 6.50
CA ARG A 113 10.53 7.77 6.65
C ARG A 113 10.15 6.90 7.84
N SER A 114 10.88 5.82 8.11
CA SER A 114 10.67 4.96 9.28
C SER A 114 10.89 5.71 10.60
N GLU A 115 11.87 6.61 10.66
CA GLU A 115 12.12 7.47 11.83
C GLU A 115 11.01 8.53 11.98
N SER A 116 10.62 9.20 10.90
CA SER A 116 9.54 10.21 10.91
C SER A 116 8.15 9.63 11.19
N ALA A 117 7.86 8.39 10.77
CA ALA A 117 6.62 7.69 11.10
C ALA A 117 6.51 7.35 12.60
N SER A 118 7.62 7.43 13.34
CA SER A 118 7.69 7.16 14.78
C SER A 118 7.44 8.40 15.64
N THR A 119 7.31 9.60 15.04
CA THR A 119 7.05 10.86 15.76
C THR A 119 5.54 11.10 15.88
N GLU A 120 5.03 11.16 17.11
CA GLU A 120 3.61 11.42 17.37
C GLU A 120 3.21 12.85 17.00
N VAL A 121 2.17 13.01 16.19
CA VAL A 121 1.47 14.30 15.99
C VAL A 121 0.12 14.23 16.73
N PRO A 122 -0.15 15.12 17.71
CA PRO A 122 -1.42 15.10 18.44
C PRO A 122 -2.60 15.49 17.56
N LEU A 123 -3.69 14.74 17.67
CA LEU A 123 -4.97 15.00 17.02
C LEU A 123 -5.84 15.95 17.87
N LYS A 124 -6.46 16.96 17.24
CA LYS A 124 -7.58 17.74 17.84
C LYS A 124 -8.90 17.40 17.14
N THR A 125 -9.88 16.93 17.90
CA THR A 125 -11.25 16.65 17.45
C THR A 125 -12.21 17.78 17.84
N SER A 126 -13.19 18.04 16.98
CA SER A 126 -14.32 18.97 17.15
C SER A 126 -15.43 18.59 16.18
N THR A 127 -16.65 18.53 16.69
CA THR A 127 -17.87 17.95 16.10
C THR A 127 -18.72 18.97 15.34
N GLY A 128 -18.11 19.97 14.68
CA GLY A 128 -18.83 20.98 13.87
C GLY A 128 -18.78 20.71 12.37
N LYS A 129 -19.66 21.37 11.58
CA LYS A 129 -19.61 21.41 10.09
C LYS A 129 -18.16 21.65 9.66
N LEU A 130 -17.56 20.62 9.06
CA LEU A 130 -16.13 20.58 8.84
C LEU A 130 -15.76 21.40 7.61
N GLY A 131 -15.05 22.51 7.81
CA GLY A 131 -14.39 23.21 6.71
C GLY A 131 -13.38 22.27 6.02
N ARG A 132 -13.28 22.35 4.68
CA ARG A 132 -12.44 21.47 3.83
C ARG A 132 -11.00 21.30 4.35
N ARG A 133 -10.37 22.36 4.86
CA ARG A 133 -9.02 22.33 5.45
C ARG A 133 -8.93 21.50 6.74
N THR A 134 -9.96 21.55 7.59
CA THR A 134 -10.02 20.78 8.84
C THR A 134 -10.24 19.29 8.57
N ALA A 135 -11.07 18.95 7.58
CA ALA A 135 -11.28 17.58 7.12
C ALA A 135 -10.00 16.93 6.60
N VAL A 136 -9.26 17.64 5.74
CA VAL A 136 -8.00 17.14 5.17
C VAL A 136 -6.94 16.92 6.25
N ARG A 137 -6.79 17.83 7.21
CA ARG A 137 -5.85 17.66 8.35
C ARG A 137 -6.20 16.44 9.20
N ARG A 138 -7.48 16.23 9.51
CA ARG A 138 -7.92 15.03 10.24
C ARG A 138 -7.68 13.75 9.46
N ALA A 139 -7.98 13.76 8.17
CA ALA A 139 -7.77 12.62 7.30
C ALA A 139 -6.28 12.26 7.15
N HIS A 140 -5.40 13.27 7.12
CA HIS A 140 -3.96 13.04 7.14
C HIS A 140 -3.48 12.37 8.43
N ALA A 141 -3.93 12.86 9.60
CA ALA A 141 -3.58 12.24 10.87
C ALA A 141 -4.22 10.85 11.06
N LEU A 142 -5.41 10.63 10.48
CA LEU A 142 -6.01 9.30 10.38
C LEU A 142 -5.16 8.35 9.50
N LEU A 143 -4.63 8.84 8.38
CA LEU A 143 -3.77 8.03 7.51
C LEU A 143 -2.53 7.55 8.27
N GLN A 144 -1.94 8.41 9.10
CA GLN A 144 -0.83 8.01 9.99
C GLN A 144 -1.25 6.93 10.99
N LEU A 145 -2.49 6.95 11.47
CA LEU A 145 -3.04 5.89 12.32
C LEU A 145 -3.25 4.58 11.57
N VAL A 146 -3.78 4.65 10.36
CA VAL A 146 -3.97 3.50 9.47
C VAL A 146 -2.61 2.85 9.14
N ASP A 147 -1.61 3.65 8.81
CA ASP A 147 -0.25 3.19 8.53
C ASP A 147 0.37 2.50 9.76
N ARG A 148 0.24 3.10 10.95
CA ARG A 148 0.70 2.50 12.21
C ARG A 148 -0.03 1.19 12.53
N ALA A 149 -1.34 1.12 12.26
CA ALA A 149 -2.12 -0.08 12.48
C ALA A 149 -1.73 -1.20 11.52
N ASN A 150 -1.52 -0.90 10.23
CA ASN A 150 -0.99 -1.84 9.26
C ASN A 150 0.40 -2.35 9.66
N ALA A 151 1.32 -1.43 9.96
CA ALA A 151 2.68 -1.78 10.36
C ALA A 151 2.72 -2.61 11.65
N ALA A 152 1.80 -2.38 12.59
CA ALA A 152 1.70 -3.17 13.80
C ALA A 152 1.15 -4.58 13.60
N GLU A 153 0.36 -4.80 12.54
CA GLU A 153 -0.23 -6.10 12.22
C GLU A 153 0.73 -6.97 11.41
N ILE A 154 1.28 -6.41 10.33
CA ILE A 154 2.06 -7.19 9.35
C ILE A 154 3.53 -6.82 9.27
N GLY A 155 3.97 -5.77 9.96
CA GLY A 155 5.35 -5.25 9.89
C GLY A 155 5.48 -4.01 8.99
N HIS A 156 6.45 -3.15 9.30
CA HIS A 156 6.68 -1.90 8.57
C HIS A 156 7.24 -2.15 7.15
N ASP A 157 8.13 -3.13 6.98
CA ASP A 157 8.67 -3.47 5.66
C ASP A 157 7.60 -4.08 4.76
N GLU A 158 6.76 -4.95 5.32
CA GLU A 158 5.67 -5.62 4.63
C GLU A 158 4.61 -4.60 4.20
N THR A 159 4.26 -3.65 5.08
CA THR A 159 3.38 -2.52 4.76
C THR A 159 3.97 -1.67 3.63
N SER A 160 5.27 -1.35 3.71
CA SER A 160 5.97 -0.57 2.68
C SER A 160 6.12 -1.33 1.35
N SER A 161 6.35 -2.64 1.42
CA SER A 161 6.41 -3.55 0.26
C SER A 161 5.05 -3.68 -0.40
N TYR A 162 3.98 -3.78 0.40
CA TYR A 162 2.61 -3.79 -0.10
C TYR A 162 2.29 -2.49 -0.82
N ALA A 163 2.58 -1.33 -0.22
CA ALA A 163 2.34 -0.03 -0.85
C ALA A 163 3.11 0.12 -2.18
N ARG A 164 4.39 -0.28 -2.21
CA ARG A 164 5.19 -0.27 -3.45
C ARG A 164 4.62 -1.16 -4.53
N ARG A 165 4.33 -2.43 -4.20
CA ARG A 165 3.73 -3.37 -5.15
C ARG A 165 2.37 -2.89 -5.62
N TYR A 166 1.57 -2.34 -4.72
CA TYR A 166 0.29 -1.74 -5.08
C TYR A 166 0.48 -0.61 -6.06
N THR A 167 1.42 0.33 -5.85
CA THR A 167 1.71 1.38 -6.84
C THR A 167 2.19 0.78 -8.17
N MET A 168 3.13 -0.17 -8.15
CA MET A 168 3.66 -0.82 -9.36
C MET A 168 2.61 -1.60 -10.16
N ASP A 169 1.67 -2.26 -9.48
CA ASP A 169 0.54 -2.97 -10.11
C ASP A 169 -0.35 -2.01 -10.93
N HIS A 170 -0.18 -0.70 -10.75
CA HIS A 170 -0.93 0.36 -11.42
C HIS A 170 -0.07 1.24 -12.35
N ASP A 171 1.20 0.92 -12.56
CA ASP A 171 2.03 1.61 -13.57
C ASP A 171 1.39 1.46 -14.96
N PRO A 172 1.49 2.45 -15.86
CA PRO A 172 0.94 2.33 -17.21
C PRO A 172 1.40 1.06 -17.94
N PRO A 173 0.52 0.40 -18.73
CA PRO A 173 0.91 -0.76 -19.51
C PRO A 173 1.93 -0.37 -20.57
N ALA A 174 2.87 -1.27 -20.87
CA ALA A 174 3.90 -1.03 -21.88
C ALA A 174 3.32 -0.99 -23.30
N ASP A 175 2.26 -1.76 -23.55
CA ASP A 175 1.62 -1.89 -24.86
C ASP A 175 0.13 -2.30 -24.73
N ASP A 176 -0.56 -2.34 -25.87
CA ASP A 176 -1.98 -2.72 -25.98
C ASP A 176 -2.26 -4.13 -25.45
N ARG A 177 -1.32 -5.06 -25.63
CA ARG A 177 -1.47 -6.44 -25.14
C ARG A 177 -1.46 -6.49 -23.62
N ALA A 178 -0.54 -5.77 -22.98
CA ALA A 178 -0.50 -5.61 -21.53
C ALA A 178 -1.75 -4.89 -21.00
N ALA A 179 -2.26 -3.90 -21.75
CA ALA A 179 -3.49 -3.20 -21.40
C ALA A 179 -4.71 -4.14 -21.47
N PHE A 180 -4.84 -4.92 -22.54
CA PHE A 180 -5.89 -5.92 -22.73
C PHE A 180 -5.84 -7.02 -21.66
N ALA A 181 -4.65 -7.53 -21.32
CA ALA A 181 -4.48 -8.50 -20.23
C ALA A 181 -5.02 -7.95 -18.89
N ARG A 182 -4.79 -6.66 -18.61
CA ARG A 182 -5.30 -5.99 -17.39
C ARG A 182 -6.81 -5.76 -17.43
N LEU A 183 -7.39 -5.51 -18.60
CA LEU A 183 -8.85 -5.47 -18.80
C LEU A 183 -9.48 -6.84 -18.46
N CYS A 184 -8.95 -7.92 -19.05
CA CYS A 184 -9.40 -9.27 -18.76
C CYS A 184 -9.26 -9.61 -17.27
N ALA A 185 -8.13 -9.29 -16.64
CA ALA A 185 -7.93 -9.52 -15.21
C ALA A 185 -8.97 -8.79 -14.34
N ALA A 186 -9.38 -7.58 -14.72
CA ALA A 186 -10.44 -6.86 -14.02
C ALA A 186 -11.82 -7.51 -14.18
N ILE A 187 -12.13 -8.05 -15.36
CA ILE A 187 -13.36 -8.83 -15.59
C ILE A 187 -13.35 -10.10 -14.74
N PHE A 188 -12.20 -10.79 -14.65
CA PHE A 188 -12.05 -11.96 -13.77
C PHE A 188 -12.25 -11.61 -12.29
N ALA A 189 -11.79 -10.42 -11.88
CA ALA A 189 -11.96 -9.91 -10.53
C ALA A 189 -13.41 -9.53 -10.18
N ASN A 190 -14.33 -9.43 -11.14
CA ASN A 190 -15.73 -9.11 -10.83
C ASN A 190 -16.32 -10.17 -9.88
N GLY A 191 -16.73 -9.74 -8.68
CA GLY A 191 -17.27 -10.60 -7.63
C GLY A 191 -16.24 -11.30 -6.73
N ILE A 192 -14.93 -11.12 -6.98
CA ILE A 192 -13.85 -11.69 -6.16
C ILE A 192 -12.74 -10.66 -5.91
N GLY A 193 -11.80 -10.97 -5.03
CA GLY A 193 -10.63 -10.09 -4.82
C GLY A 193 -9.57 -10.26 -5.91
N PHE A 194 -8.87 -9.19 -6.28
CA PHE A 194 -7.71 -9.27 -7.20
C PHE A 194 -6.59 -10.19 -6.72
N ASN A 195 -6.47 -10.42 -5.40
CA ASN A 195 -5.56 -11.43 -4.87
C ASN A 195 -5.89 -12.84 -5.41
N ALA A 196 -7.17 -13.17 -5.58
CA ALA A 196 -7.58 -14.44 -6.17
C ALA A 196 -7.15 -14.51 -7.64
N VAL A 197 -7.45 -13.47 -8.44
CA VAL A 197 -7.01 -13.42 -9.85
C VAL A 197 -5.50 -13.55 -9.98
N ARG A 198 -4.73 -12.88 -9.11
CA ARG A 198 -3.26 -12.96 -9.10
C ARG A 198 -2.76 -14.40 -8.86
N ASN A 199 -3.41 -15.17 -7.99
CA ASN A 199 -3.03 -16.56 -7.74
C ASN A 199 -3.22 -17.47 -8.96
N HIS A 200 -4.05 -17.06 -9.92
CA HIS A 200 -4.28 -17.79 -11.18
C HIS A 200 -3.57 -17.14 -12.38
N ARG A 201 -2.65 -16.19 -12.15
CA ARG A 201 -2.06 -15.40 -13.24
C ARG A 201 -1.36 -16.25 -14.30
N GLU A 202 -0.52 -17.20 -13.88
CA GLU A 202 0.22 -18.08 -14.80
C GLU A 202 -0.74 -18.96 -15.62
N ALA A 203 -1.78 -19.50 -14.98
CA ALA A 203 -2.80 -20.30 -15.64
C ALA A 203 -3.63 -19.47 -16.64
N LEU A 204 -3.97 -18.23 -16.29
CA LEU A 204 -4.67 -17.29 -17.17
C LEU A 204 -3.80 -16.90 -18.37
N ASP A 205 -2.54 -16.55 -18.14
CA ASP A 205 -1.59 -16.21 -19.20
C ASP A 205 -1.43 -17.38 -20.20
N ALA A 206 -1.31 -18.62 -19.71
CA ALA A 206 -1.23 -19.80 -20.58
C ALA A 206 -2.55 -20.09 -21.33
N ALA A 207 -3.70 -19.97 -20.66
CA ALA A 207 -5.00 -20.28 -21.25
C ALA A 207 -5.41 -19.30 -22.37
N PHE A 208 -5.03 -18.02 -22.24
CA PHE A 208 -5.40 -16.94 -23.15
C PHE A 208 -4.30 -16.55 -24.13
N ASP A 209 -3.33 -17.43 -24.43
CA ASP A 209 -2.23 -17.15 -25.34
C ASP A 209 -1.49 -15.84 -25.01
N LEU A 210 -1.20 -15.66 -23.72
CA LEU A 210 -0.61 -14.47 -23.13
C LEU A 210 -1.38 -13.17 -23.46
N PHE A 211 -2.69 -13.29 -23.65
CA PHE A 211 -3.63 -12.21 -23.93
C PHE A 211 -3.34 -11.44 -25.22
N ASP A 212 -2.88 -12.12 -26.28
CA ASP A 212 -2.86 -11.49 -27.61
C ASP A 212 -4.30 -11.30 -28.13
N PRO A 213 -4.79 -10.06 -28.29
CA PRO A 213 -6.16 -9.80 -28.70
C PRO A 213 -6.49 -10.41 -30.07
N THR A 214 -5.52 -10.49 -30.99
CA THR A 214 -5.70 -11.08 -32.33
C THR A 214 -5.98 -12.58 -32.25
N ARG A 215 -5.34 -13.27 -31.31
CA ARG A 215 -5.55 -14.71 -31.08
C ARG A 215 -6.84 -14.96 -30.32
N VAL A 216 -7.05 -14.23 -29.22
CA VAL A 216 -8.22 -14.39 -28.35
C VAL A 216 -9.53 -14.08 -29.08
N ALA A 217 -9.54 -13.12 -30.00
CA ALA A 217 -10.72 -12.77 -30.81
C ALA A 217 -11.22 -13.93 -31.70
N ARG A 218 -10.35 -14.89 -32.02
CA ARG A 218 -10.65 -16.05 -32.88
C ARG A 218 -11.13 -17.27 -32.11
N TYR A 219 -11.19 -17.21 -30.78
CA TYR A 219 -11.64 -18.34 -29.97
C TYR A 219 -13.11 -18.66 -30.26
N ASP A 220 -13.38 -19.94 -30.48
CA ASP A 220 -14.70 -20.53 -30.64
C ASP A 220 -15.16 -21.18 -29.34
N ASP A 221 -16.37 -21.77 -29.35
CA ASP A 221 -16.92 -22.45 -28.17
C ASP A 221 -16.06 -23.63 -27.71
N ALA A 222 -15.42 -24.36 -28.62
CA ALA A 222 -14.53 -25.47 -28.29
C ALA A 222 -13.30 -24.97 -27.51
N ARG A 223 -12.72 -23.84 -27.93
CA ARG A 223 -11.61 -23.21 -27.20
C ARG A 223 -12.04 -22.68 -25.84
N ILE A 224 -13.24 -22.11 -25.72
CA ILE A 224 -13.82 -21.69 -24.43
C ILE A 224 -13.96 -22.90 -23.49
N ASP A 225 -14.49 -24.02 -23.98
CA ASP A 225 -14.64 -25.26 -23.21
C ASP A 225 -13.29 -25.82 -22.75
N ALA A 226 -12.25 -25.75 -23.60
CA ALA A 226 -10.90 -26.14 -23.24
C ALA A 226 -10.29 -25.26 -22.15
N ILE A 227 -10.53 -23.94 -22.21
CA ILE A 227 -10.07 -22.98 -21.19
C ILE A 227 -10.74 -23.25 -19.83
N LEU A 228 -12.04 -23.60 -19.83
CA LEU A 228 -12.77 -23.90 -18.60
C LEU A 228 -12.26 -25.14 -17.85
N ARG A 229 -11.48 -26.01 -18.51
CA ARG A 229 -10.81 -27.18 -17.89
C ARG A 229 -9.46 -26.85 -17.28
N GLN A 230 -8.93 -25.65 -17.49
CA GLN A 230 -7.66 -25.19 -16.89
C GLN A 230 -7.86 -24.78 -15.43
N PRO A 231 -6.80 -24.74 -14.59
CA PRO A 231 -6.88 -24.29 -13.20
C PRO A 231 -7.00 -22.75 -13.09
N ILE A 232 -7.98 -22.18 -13.79
CA ILE A 232 -8.36 -20.77 -13.76
C ILE A 232 -9.64 -20.57 -12.92
N ILE A 233 -10.09 -19.33 -12.81
CA ILE A 233 -11.42 -19.03 -12.28
C ILE A 233 -12.46 -19.50 -13.32
N CYS A 234 -13.04 -20.68 -13.09
CA CYS A 234 -13.97 -21.36 -14.00
C CYS A 234 -15.34 -20.64 -14.07
N ASP A 235 -15.43 -19.63 -14.93
CA ASP A 235 -16.65 -18.88 -15.21
C ASP A 235 -16.79 -18.65 -16.72
N ARG A 236 -17.71 -19.38 -17.36
CA ARG A 236 -17.94 -19.31 -18.81
C ARG A 236 -18.25 -17.89 -19.27
N ALA A 237 -19.05 -17.13 -18.51
CA ALA A 237 -19.44 -15.79 -18.89
C ALA A 237 -18.26 -14.81 -18.88
N LYS A 238 -17.31 -14.99 -17.95
CA LYS A 238 -16.06 -14.21 -17.92
C LYS A 238 -15.13 -14.55 -19.07
N VAL A 239 -14.98 -15.85 -19.40
CA VAL A 239 -14.16 -16.29 -20.54
C VAL A 239 -14.75 -15.77 -21.85
N ALA A 240 -16.05 -15.98 -22.08
CA ALA A 240 -16.74 -15.52 -23.28
C ALA A 240 -16.67 -14.00 -23.44
N ALA A 241 -16.77 -13.24 -22.34
CA ALA A 241 -16.61 -11.79 -22.37
C ALA A 241 -15.19 -11.35 -22.74
N CYS A 242 -14.15 -12.07 -22.32
CA CYS A 242 -12.77 -11.77 -22.75
C CYS A 242 -12.61 -11.99 -24.27
N VAL A 243 -13.22 -13.05 -24.82
CA VAL A 243 -13.22 -13.33 -26.26
C VAL A 243 -13.94 -12.23 -27.04
N GLU A 244 -15.15 -11.86 -26.60
CA GLU A 244 -15.91 -10.78 -27.22
C GLU A 244 -15.18 -9.43 -27.13
N ASN A 245 -14.60 -9.12 -25.96
CA ASN A 245 -13.84 -7.89 -25.78
C ASN A 245 -12.55 -7.86 -26.60
N ALA A 246 -11.95 -9.01 -26.94
CA ALA A 246 -10.82 -9.03 -27.88
C ALA A 246 -11.25 -8.57 -29.28
N ARG A 247 -12.43 -8.99 -29.75
CA ARG A 247 -12.97 -8.55 -31.05
C ARG A 247 -13.24 -7.04 -31.05
N ARG A 248 -13.87 -6.54 -29.97
CA ARG A 248 -14.14 -5.11 -29.80
C ARG A 248 -12.86 -4.29 -29.68
N TRP A 249 -11.85 -4.79 -28.96
CA TRP A 249 -10.55 -4.15 -28.84
C TRP A 249 -9.93 -3.90 -30.22
N LEU A 250 -9.90 -4.93 -31.06
CA LEU A 250 -9.36 -4.82 -32.43
C LEU A 250 -10.19 -3.86 -33.30
N ALA A 251 -11.52 -3.90 -33.20
CA ALA A 251 -12.38 -2.97 -33.91
C ALA A 251 -12.13 -1.51 -33.50
N CYS A 252 -12.06 -1.24 -32.20
CA CYS A 252 -11.78 0.10 -31.67
C CYS A 252 -10.36 0.58 -31.96
N ALA A 253 -9.38 -0.33 -32.07
CA ALA A 253 -8.00 0.00 -32.40
C ALA A 253 -7.81 0.33 -33.89
N ALA A 254 -8.64 -0.22 -34.78
CA ALA A 254 -8.51 -0.05 -36.24
C ALA A 254 -8.57 1.42 -36.67
N ASP A 255 -9.44 2.21 -36.04
CA ASP A 255 -9.63 3.63 -36.37
C ASP A 255 -8.40 4.50 -36.01
N GLU A 256 -7.54 4.03 -35.11
CA GLU A 256 -6.63 4.89 -34.34
C GLU A 256 -5.22 4.30 -34.17
N GLY A 257 -4.94 3.19 -34.86
CA GLY A 257 -3.70 2.42 -34.81
C GLY A 257 -3.57 1.54 -33.56
N THR A 258 -3.89 2.05 -32.37
CA THR A 258 -3.90 1.30 -31.11
C THR A 258 -5.08 1.71 -30.22
N TYR A 259 -5.53 0.80 -29.35
CA TYR A 259 -6.55 1.11 -28.36
C TYR A 259 -6.03 2.09 -27.30
N LEU A 260 -4.77 1.97 -26.87
CA LEU A 260 -4.17 2.95 -25.95
C LEU A 260 -4.10 4.36 -26.56
N GLY A 261 -3.98 4.50 -27.89
CA GLY A 261 -4.11 5.79 -28.58
C GLY A 261 -5.50 6.41 -28.41
N ARG A 262 -6.56 5.60 -28.52
CA ARG A 262 -7.96 5.97 -28.21
C ARG A 262 -8.16 6.42 -26.78
N VAL A 263 -7.60 5.67 -25.83
CA VAL A 263 -7.61 6.03 -24.41
C VAL A 263 -6.90 7.38 -24.20
N ALA A 264 -5.72 7.58 -24.79
CA ALA A 264 -4.96 8.82 -24.62
C ALA A 264 -5.69 10.06 -25.15
N ARG A 265 -6.36 9.97 -26.32
CA ARG A 265 -7.17 11.09 -26.85
C ARG A 265 -8.36 11.42 -25.97
N CYS A 266 -9.06 10.41 -25.46
CA CYS A 266 -10.17 10.64 -24.52
C CYS A 266 -9.65 11.26 -23.21
N ALA A 267 -8.54 10.75 -22.67
CA ALA A 267 -7.91 11.27 -21.46
C ALA A 267 -7.51 12.75 -21.58
N ALA A 268 -7.05 13.19 -22.75
CA ALA A 268 -6.67 14.59 -22.98
C ALA A 268 -7.84 15.58 -22.84
N GLN A 269 -9.09 15.10 -22.95
CA GLN A 269 -10.30 15.89 -22.85
C GLN A 269 -11.08 15.62 -21.54
N ASP A 270 -10.55 14.77 -20.66
CA ASP A 270 -11.21 14.29 -19.46
C ASP A 270 -10.61 14.91 -18.19
N ASP A 271 -11.33 14.84 -17.07
CA ASP A 271 -10.95 15.50 -15.82
C ASP A 271 -10.47 14.51 -14.75
N ALA A 272 -9.15 14.51 -14.55
CA ALA A 272 -8.46 13.74 -13.51
C ALA A 272 -8.92 14.07 -12.08
N ALA A 273 -9.36 15.31 -11.83
CA ALA A 273 -9.77 15.78 -10.50
C ALA A 273 -11.09 15.17 -10.04
N VAL A 274 -11.95 14.75 -10.98
CA VAL A 274 -13.21 14.04 -10.71
C VAL A 274 -13.14 12.55 -11.01
N GLY A 275 -12.01 12.08 -11.53
CA GLY A 275 -11.69 10.65 -11.63
C GLY A 275 -12.09 10.04 -12.96
N TRP A 276 -11.86 10.79 -14.04
CA TRP A 276 -11.92 10.32 -15.42
C TRP A 276 -13.29 9.81 -15.89
N PRO A 277 -14.38 10.59 -15.73
CA PRO A 277 -15.73 10.16 -16.10
C PRO A 277 -15.87 9.81 -17.60
N ALA A 278 -15.20 10.53 -18.51
CA ALA A 278 -15.28 10.23 -19.94
C ALA A 278 -14.60 8.90 -20.27
N LEU A 279 -13.42 8.63 -19.68
CA LEU A 279 -12.75 7.34 -19.83
C LEU A 279 -13.55 6.18 -19.22
N VAL A 280 -14.23 6.42 -18.09
CA VAL A 280 -15.11 5.40 -17.49
C VAL A 280 -16.22 5.03 -18.46
N GLU A 281 -16.85 6.01 -19.11
CA GLU A 281 -17.92 5.75 -20.08
C GLU A 281 -17.40 5.17 -21.39
N LEU A 282 -16.21 5.57 -21.84
CA LEU A 282 -15.53 4.97 -22.99
C LEU A 282 -15.36 3.46 -22.80
N LEU A 283 -14.84 3.02 -21.64
CA LEU A 283 -14.67 1.59 -21.37
C LEU A 283 -15.99 0.82 -21.26
N ARG A 284 -17.03 1.45 -20.74
CA ARG A 284 -18.36 0.84 -20.59
C ARG A 284 -19.06 0.67 -21.94
N SER A 285 -18.84 1.60 -22.87
CA SER A 285 -19.39 1.55 -24.22
C SER A 285 -18.60 0.59 -25.12
N ASP A 286 -17.27 0.64 -25.06
CA ASP A 286 -16.40 -0.19 -25.89
C ASP A 286 -16.45 -1.69 -25.51
N PHE A 287 -16.72 -2.05 -24.24
CA PHE A 287 -16.56 -3.44 -23.76
C PHE A 287 -17.77 -4.02 -23.01
N VAL A 288 -18.01 -5.33 -23.19
CA VAL A 288 -19.03 -6.07 -22.46
C VAL A 288 -18.57 -6.44 -21.05
N ARG A 289 -19.52 -6.53 -20.12
CA ARG A 289 -19.31 -6.86 -18.69
C ARG A 289 -18.34 -5.92 -17.97
N VAL A 290 -18.22 -4.69 -18.46
CA VAL A 290 -17.48 -3.60 -17.82
C VAL A 290 -18.50 -2.63 -17.21
N ALA A 291 -18.81 -2.81 -15.93
CA ALA A 291 -19.59 -1.84 -15.16
C ALA A 291 -18.70 -0.67 -14.69
N GLU A 292 -19.29 0.37 -14.10
CA GLU A 292 -18.54 1.56 -13.65
C GLU A 292 -17.36 1.19 -12.73
N MET A 293 -17.60 0.30 -11.77
CA MET A 293 -16.54 -0.14 -10.85
C MET A 293 -15.42 -0.90 -11.57
N THR A 294 -15.77 -1.76 -12.54
CA THR A 294 -14.80 -2.50 -13.35
C THR A 294 -13.99 -1.53 -14.20
N ALA A 295 -14.64 -0.58 -14.89
CA ALA A 295 -13.97 0.46 -15.66
C ALA A 295 -12.96 1.24 -14.80
N ARG A 296 -13.37 1.71 -13.63
CA ARG A 296 -12.48 2.40 -12.69
C ARG A 296 -11.27 1.54 -12.29
N GLN A 297 -11.47 0.25 -12.03
CA GLN A 297 -10.39 -0.70 -11.71
C GLN A 297 -9.43 -0.92 -12.89
N VAL A 298 -9.93 -0.93 -14.12
CA VAL A 298 -9.11 -1.00 -15.34
C VAL A 298 -8.29 0.27 -15.51
N LEU A 299 -8.93 1.44 -15.51
CA LEU A 299 -8.27 2.74 -15.65
C LEU A 299 -7.14 2.93 -14.65
N LYS A 300 -7.39 2.56 -13.40
CA LYS A 300 -6.37 2.62 -12.36
C LYS A 300 -5.16 1.75 -12.65
N ARG A 301 -5.37 0.55 -13.20
CA ARG A 301 -4.31 -0.36 -13.66
C ARG A 301 -3.69 0.09 -14.97
N TRP A 302 -4.22 1.12 -15.61
CA TRP A 302 -3.62 1.75 -16.77
C TRP A 302 -2.89 3.06 -16.42
N GLY A 303 -2.75 3.37 -15.13
CA GLY A 303 -2.09 4.60 -14.66
C GLY A 303 -3.02 5.81 -14.49
N PHE A 304 -4.32 5.66 -14.74
CA PHE A 304 -5.31 6.71 -14.50
C PHE A 304 -5.89 6.56 -13.10
N PHE A 305 -5.36 7.32 -12.14
CA PHE A 305 -5.76 7.17 -10.74
C PHE A 305 -7.27 7.38 -10.55
N THR A 306 -7.97 6.31 -10.13
CA THR A 306 -9.36 6.36 -9.69
C THR A 306 -9.44 5.99 -8.21
N ALA A 307 -9.79 6.98 -7.38
CA ALA A 307 -9.85 6.83 -5.94
C ALA A 307 -10.90 5.79 -5.52
N LEU A 308 -10.51 4.97 -4.56
CA LEU A 308 -11.37 4.02 -3.84
C LEU A 308 -12.15 3.10 -4.77
N SER A 309 -11.60 2.78 -5.94
CA SER A 309 -12.16 1.76 -6.83
C SER A 309 -12.21 0.39 -6.15
N HIS A 310 -11.46 0.16 -5.07
CA HIS A 310 -11.69 -0.98 -4.17
C HIS A 310 -12.67 -0.59 -3.04
N PRO A 311 -13.82 -1.28 -2.87
CA PRO A 311 -14.88 -0.84 -1.96
C PRO A 311 -14.48 -0.82 -0.48
N GLY A 312 -13.43 -1.55 -0.10
CA GLY A 312 -12.91 -1.59 1.28
C GLY A 312 -12.47 -0.22 1.82
N GLY A 313 -11.75 0.58 1.02
CA GLY A 313 -11.25 1.88 1.47
C GLY A 313 -12.37 2.90 1.69
N LYS A 314 -13.35 2.95 0.77
CA LYS A 314 -14.53 3.82 0.88
C LYS A 314 -15.30 3.53 2.16
N ARG A 315 -15.59 2.25 2.44
CA ARG A 315 -16.27 1.83 3.68
C ARG A 315 -15.53 2.28 4.93
N CYS A 316 -14.20 2.25 4.94
CA CYS A 316 -13.42 2.74 6.07
C CYS A 316 -13.60 4.24 6.27
N LEU A 317 -13.55 5.04 5.20
CA LEU A 317 -13.73 6.49 5.29
C LEU A 317 -15.13 6.89 5.73
N GLU A 318 -16.16 6.21 5.22
CA GLU A 318 -17.56 6.39 5.62
C GLU A 318 -17.75 6.11 7.12
N ARG A 319 -17.23 4.97 7.58
CA ARG A 319 -17.29 4.57 9.00
C ARG A 319 -16.57 5.54 9.94
N LEU A 320 -15.52 6.21 9.47
CA LEU A 320 -14.73 7.15 10.25
C LEU A 320 -15.31 8.58 10.20
N GLY A 321 -16.47 8.76 9.58
CA GLY A 321 -17.13 10.06 9.44
C GLY A 321 -16.36 11.05 8.56
N LEU A 322 -15.40 10.56 7.76
CA LEU A 322 -14.60 11.39 6.85
C LEU A 322 -15.22 11.52 5.46
N MET A 323 -16.18 10.66 5.15
CA MET A 323 -16.91 10.65 3.89
C MET A 323 -18.38 10.37 4.18
N ALA A 324 -19.29 11.05 3.47
CA ALA A 324 -20.71 10.72 3.58
C ALA A 324 -20.95 9.29 3.07
N PRO A 325 -21.88 8.53 3.69
CA PRO A 325 -22.33 7.26 3.13
C PRO A 325 -22.76 7.44 1.68
N GLN A 326 -22.35 6.54 0.80
CA GLN A 326 -22.67 6.59 -0.62
C GLN A 326 -22.16 7.85 -1.35
N ALA A 327 -21.12 8.52 -0.83
CA ALA A 327 -20.52 9.65 -1.54
C ALA A 327 -20.18 9.29 -2.99
N PRO A 328 -20.46 10.18 -3.96
CA PRO A 328 -20.23 9.89 -5.37
C PRO A 328 -18.73 9.79 -5.65
N ALA A 329 -18.37 9.09 -6.73
CA ALA A 329 -16.98 8.81 -7.05
C ALA A 329 -16.09 10.07 -7.22
N PRO A 330 -16.58 11.20 -7.79
CA PRO A 330 -15.85 12.47 -7.80
C PRO A 330 -15.52 13.02 -6.41
N ALA A 331 -16.43 12.88 -5.44
CA ALA A 331 -16.17 13.33 -4.08
C ALA A 331 -15.04 12.50 -3.43
N ALA A 332 -15.00 11.19 -3.68
CA ALA A 332 -13.90 10.34 -3.26
C ALA A 332 -12.58 10.71 -3.94
N GLN A 333 -12.60 11.01 -5.24
CA GLN A 333 -11.43 11.45 -6.00
C GLN A 333 -10.82 12.72 -5.41
N GLN A 334 -11.65 13.77 -5.27
CA GLN A 334 -11.22 15.06 -4.74
C GLN A 334 -10.74 14.96 -3.29
N PHE A 335 -11.38 14.11 -2.49
CA PHE A 335 -10.97 13.89 -1.10
C PHE A 335 -9.58 13.25 -1.01
N ILE A 336 -9.35 12.16 -1.76
CA ILE A 336 -8.04 11.50 -1.77
C ILE A 336 -6.96 12.43 -2.36
N GLY A 337 -7.27 13.15 -3.44
CA GLY A 337 -6.36 14.14 -4.03
C GLY A 337 -5.98 15.25 -3.04
N ALA A 338 -6.93 15.74 -2.24
CA ALA A 338 -6.66 16.76 -1.23
C ALA A 338 -5.75 16.24 -0.10
N ILE A 339 -5.92 14.99 0.34
CA ILE A 339 -5.06 14.38 1.36
C ILE A 339 -3.65 14.12 0.81
N ALA A 340 -3.57 13.59 -0.41
CA ALA A 340 -2.31 13.35 -1.12
C ALA A 340 -1.50 14.64 -1.25
N GLY A 341 -2.13 15.73 -1.72
CA GLY A 341 -1.50 17.04 -1.86
C GLY A 341 -1.06 17.65 -0.53
N ALA A 342 -1.88 17.54 0.53
CA ALA A 342 -1.53 18.06 1.84
C ALA A 342 -0.40 17.27 2.54
N GLY A 343 -0.31 15.96 2.26
CA GLY A 343 0.68 15.07 2.86
C GLY A 343 1.95 14.86 2.02
N GLY A 344 2.00 15.39 0.80
CA GLY A 344 3.10 15.13 -0.14
C GLY A 344 3.27 13.64 -0.48
N ARG A 345 2.18 12.86 -0.49
CA ARG A 345 2.19 11.42 -0.78
C ARG A 345 1.52 11.14 -2.12
N ASP A 346 2.06 10.16 -2.82
CA ASP A 346 1.43 9.58 -4.00
C ASP A 346 0.01 9.04 -3.67
N PRO A 347 -1.03 9.37 -4.48
CA PRO A 347 -2.40 8.91 -4.25
C PRO A 347 -2.55 7.38 -4.22
N TYR A 348 -1.79 6.64 -5.03
CA TYR A 348 -1.82 5.17 -5.01
C TYR A 348 -1.29 4.63 -3.69
N ALA A 349 -0.16 5.15 -3.20
CA ALA A 349 0.42 4.75 -1.92
C ALA A 349 -0.50 5.05 -0.73
N LEU A 350 -1.19 6.19 -0.75
CA LEU A 350 -2.18 6.54 0.27
C LEU A 350 -3.35 5.54 0.27
N GLU A 351 -3.88 5.25 -0.91
CA GLU A 351 -4.99 4.32 -1.03
C GLU A 351 -4.57 2.88 -0.70
N ALA A 352 -3.35 2.48 -1.03
CA ALA A 352 -2.76 1.19 -0.65
C ALA A 352 -2.87 0.97 0.86
N SER A 353 -2.63 2.00 1.67
CA SER A 353 -2.79 1.93 3.13
C SER A 353 -4.23 1.61 3.56
N PHE A 354 -5.22 2.24 2.91
CA PHE A 354 -6.64 1.95 3.18
C PHE A 354 -7.06 0.57 2.68
N VAL A 355 -6.62 0.16 1.50
CA VAL A 355 -6.89 -1.18 0.97
C VAL A 355 -6.27 -2.22 1.89
N LEU A 356 -5.00 -2.05 2.27
CA LEU A 356 -4.32 -2.95 3.19
C LEU A 356 -5.08 -3.09 4.50
N PHE A 357 -5.43 -1.96 5.11
CA PHE A 357 -6.15 -1.92 6.38
C PHE A 357 -7.52 -2.60 6.34
N SER A 358 -8.24 -2.43 5.24
CA SER A 358 -9.61 -2.92 5.06
C SER A 358 -9.71 -4.36 4.54
N THR A 359 -8.70 -4.84 3.83
CA THR A 359 -8.78 -6.13 3.10
C THR A 359 -7.90 -7.23 3.67
N ILE A 360 -6.78 -6.88 4.29
CA ILE A 360 -5.78 -7.84 4.80
C ILE A 360 -5.50 -7.56 6.27
N GLY A 361 -5.46 -6.28 6.64
CA GLY A 361 -5.07 -5.79 7.94
C GLY A 361 -6.20 -5.80 8.98
N PRO A 362 -6.02 -5.01 10.07
CA PRO A 362 -6.81 -5.06 11.30
C PRO A 362 -8.34 -5.04 11.13
N CYS A 363 -8.85 -4.41 10.07
CA CYS A 363 -10.28 -4.20 9.88
C CYS A 363 -10.97 -5.33 9.08
N ARG A 364 -10.21 -6.27 8.49
CA ARG A 364 -10.72 -7.34 7.63
C ARG A 364 -11.74 -8.24 8.33
N THR A 365 -11.48 -8.64 9.58
CA THR A 365 -12.24 -9.70 10.29
C THR A 365 -13.32 -9.18 11.23
N ARG A 366 -13.42 -7.86 11.44
CA ARG A 366 -14.35 -7.25 12.42
C ARG A 366 -15.06 -6.01 11.84
N PRO A 367 -15.97 -6.22 10.86
CA PRO A 367 -16.60 -5.14 10.09
C PRO A 367 -17.58 -4.26 10.88
N LEU A 368 -18.07 -4.71 12.04
CA LEU A 368 -18.97 -3.96 12.93
C LEU A 368 -18.54 -4.23 14.37
N CYS A 369 -18.11 -3.21 15.14
CA CYS A 369 -17.69 -3.48 16.51
C CYS A 369 -17.91 -2.29 17.45
N LEU A 370 -18.91 -2.42 18.32
CA LEU A 370 -18.97 -1.78 19.64
C LEU A 370 -18.02 -2.47 20.66
N ARG A 371 -17.36 -3.58 20.29
CA ARG A 371 -16.50 -4.41 21.16
C ARG A 371 -15.20 -4.87 20.50
N CYS A 372 -14.58 -4.05 19.64
CA CYS A 372 -13.36 -4.46 18.93
C CYS A 372 -12.20 -4.63 19.93
N PRO A 373 -11.50 -5.77 20.00
CA PRO A 373 -10.28 -5.95 20.80
C PRO A 373 -9.11 -5.05 20.36
N LEU A 374 -9.21 -4.47 19.17
CA LEU A 374 -8.30 -3.44 18.68
C LEU A 374 -8.86 -2.03 18.91
N ALA A 375 -9.88 -1.82 19.76
CA ALA A 375 -10.44 -0.50 20.06
C ALA A 375 -9.34 0.50 20.43
N GLU A 376 -8.39 0.12 21.30
CA GLU A 376 -7.24 0.96 21.65
C GLU A 376 -6.31 1.31 20.48
N ARG A 377 -6.37 0.56 19.36
CA ARG A 377 -5.59 0.77 18.12
C ARG A 377 -6.46 1.21 16.94
N CYS A 378 -7.77 1.30 17.15
CA CYS A 378 -8.75 1.59 16.13
C CYS A 378 -8.71 3.08 15.87
N PRO A 379 -8.47 3.53 14.63
CA PRO A 379 -8.49 4.96 14.33
C PRO A 379 -9.79 5.64 14.75
N ALA A 380 -10.94 4.94 14.69
CA ALA A 380 -12.24 5.44 15.17
C ALA A 380 -12.27 5.67 16.70
N ALA A 381 -11.87 4.68 17.49
CA ALA A 381 -11.93 4.76 18.95
C ALA A 381 -10.80 5.64 19.54
N GLN A 382 -9.66 5.75 18.86
CA GLN A 382 -8.62 6.74 19.21
C GLN A 382 -9.03 8.19 18.89
N LEU A 383 -9.96 8.39 17.95
CA LEU A 383 -10.56 9.70 17.71
C LEU A 383 -11.66 10.04 18.74
N GLU A 384 -12.37 9.03 19.27
CA GLU A 384 -13.42 9.21 20.29
C GLU A 384 -12.87 9.39 21.73
N ALA A 385 -11.74 8.77 22.09
CA ALA A 385 -11.17 8.82 23.45
C ALA A 385 -10.44 10.14 23.82
N ALA A 386 -10.54 11.19 22.98
CA ALA A 386 -9.95 12.49 23.29
C ALA A 386 -10.79 13.20 24.37
N PRO A 387 -10.20 13.62 25.52
CA PRO A 387 -10.97 14.25 26.58
C PRO A 387 -11.61 15.56 26.08
N PRO A 388 -12.84 15.90 26.52
CA PRO A 388 -13.40 17.21 26.25
C PRO A 388 -12.48 18.28 26.85
N ARG A 389 -12.21 19.31 26.05
CA ARG A 389 -11.34 20.42 26.45
C ARG A 389 -11.94 21.08 27.71
N PRO A 390 -11.15 21.39 28.75
CA PRO A 390 -11.65 22.23 29.84
C PRO A 390 -12.10 23.57 29.25
N ALA A 391 -13.29 24.01 29.64
CA ALA A 391 -13.82 25.31 29.26
C ALA A 391 -12.77 26.38 29.59
N ALA A 392 -12.52 27.28 28.65
CA ALA A 392 -11.62 28.40 28.89
C ALA A 392 -12.19 29.20 30.07
N SER A 393 -11.50 29.17 31.22
CA SER A 393 -11.81 30.02 32.36
C SER A 393 -11.63 31.47 31.92
N SER A 394 -12.72 32.21 31.81
CA SER A 394 -12.69 33.65 31.64
C SER A 394 -12.18 34.29 32.93
N THR A 395 -10.87 34.47 33.06
CA THR A 395 -10.28 35.36 34.05
C THR A 395 -9.82 36.63 33.37
N ALA A 396 -10.70 37.62 33.33
CA ALA A 396 -10.35 39.03 33.22
C ALA A 396 -11.56 39.90 33.60
N ALA A 397 -11.77 40.09 34.91
CA ALA A 397 -12.43 41.27 35.43
C ALA A 397 -11.69 41.68 36.72
N LYS A 398 -10.71 42.57 36.55
CA LYS A 398 -10.24 43.47 37.61
C LYS A 398 -10.22 44.88 37.04
N SER A 399 -11.10 45.70 37.63
CA SER A 399 -10.97 47.13 37.92
C SER A 399 -10.68 48.12 36.79
N ALA A 400 -11.70 48.90 36.43
CA ALA A 400 -11.78 50.31 36.81
C ALA A 400 -13.25 50.65 37.07
#